data_AF-A0A5E4FUS2-F1
#
_entry.id   AF-A0A5E4FUS2-F1
#
_cell.length_a   1.000
_cell.length_b   1.000
_cell.length_c   1.000
_cell.angle_alpha   90.00
_cell.angle_beta   90.00
_cell.angle_gamma   90.00
#
_symmetry.space_group_name_H-M   'P 1'
#
loop_
_entity.id
_entity.type
_entity.pdbx_description
1 polymer ?
#
loop_
_entity_poly.entity_id
_entity_poly.type
_entity_poly.pdbx_seq_one_letter_code
_entity_poly.pdbx_strand_id
1 'polypeptide(L)'
;MLSFRMFGVKDFMYIFKFLFRAVFGNAIAFFLFLVPMTTLKRIMKKNKFTEQYLSGIPYLITLLLSAAWYGLPLVSPKNILVLTINTIGAAIEAIYLLIVFLLAPKMEKEKILELLTYALSFKQRENPEKIKETLST
;
A
#
# COMPACT_ATOMS: atom_id res chain seq x y z
N MET A 1 -0.36 44.09 18.64
CA MET A 1 -0.48 44.43 17.21
C MET A 1 -0.61 43.12 16.44
N LEU A 2 -1.84 42.61 16.29
CA LEU A 2 -2.09 41.35 15.57
C LEU A 2 -1.80 41.58 14.08
N SER A 3 -0.78 40.91 13.56
CA SER A 3 -0.53 40.87 12.12
C SER A 3 -1.63 40.05 11.45
N PHE A 4 -2.67 40.74 11.00
CA PHE A 4 -3.66 40.19 10.07
C PHE A 4 -2.92 40.01 8.73
N ARG A 5 -2.24 38.87 8.56
CA ARG A 5 -1.74 38.46 7.25
C ARG A 5 -2.96 38.31 6.35
N MET A 6 -3.20 39.29 5.49
CA MET A 6 -4.13 39.15 4.38
C MET A 6 -3.71 37.91 3.59
N PHE A 7 -4.62 36.95 3.51
CA PHE A 7 -4.46 35.74 2.70
C PHE A 7 -4.18 36.17 1.26
N GLY A 8 -2.92 36.06 0.85
CA GLY A 8 -2.46 36.65 -0.39
C GLY A 8 -2.89 35.82 -1.59
N VAL A 9 -2.98 36.45 -2.77
CA VAL A 9 -3.18 35.76 -4.07
C VAL A 9 -2.18 34.62 -4.27
N LYS A 10 -0.97 34.75 -3.69
CA LYS A 10 0.05 33.70 -3.66
C LYS A 10 -0.41 32.48 -2.86
N ASP A 11 -0.91 32.66 -1.64
CA ASP A 11 -1.41 31.58 -0.77
C ASP A 11 -2.58 30.84 -1.43
N PHE A 12 -3.50 31.60 -2.03
CA PHE A 12 -4.59 31.05 -2.83
C PHE A 12 -4.07 30.18 -4.00
N MET A 13 -3.10 30.69 -4.77
CA MET A 13 -2.51 29.95 -5.88
C MET A 13 -1.71 28.72 -5.41
N TYR A 14 -1.05 28.78 -4.25
CA TYR A 14 -0.38 27.61 -3.66
C TYR A 14 -1.36 26.53 -3.26
N ILE A 15 -2.48 26.89 -2.62
CA ILE A 15 -3.54 25.96 -2.24
C ILE A 15 -4.17 25.32 -3.47
N PHE A 16 -4.46 26.12 -4.50
CA PHE A 16 -5.00 25.58 -5.75
C PHE A 16 -4.03 24.61 -6.43
N LYS A 17 -2.74 24.96 -6.54
CA LYS A 17 -1.70 24.06 -7.07
C LYS A 17 -1.50 22.80 -6.23
N PHE A 18 -1.68 22.89 -4.92
CA PHE A 18 -1.62 21.74 -4.02
C PHE A 18 -2.82 20.82 -4.23
N LEU A 19 -4.05 21.35 -4.23
CA LEU A 19 -5.27 20.59 -4.47
C LEU A 19 -5.28 19.91 -5.84
N PHE A 20 -4.86 20.62 -6.89
CA PHE A 20 -4.76 20.07 -8.23
C PHE A 20 -3.82 18.86 -8.28
N ARG A 21 -2.59 19.01 -7.79
CA ARG A 21 -1.61 17.90 -7.74
C ARG A 21 -2.09 16.74 -6.88
N ALA A 22 -2.74 17.03 -5.75
CA ALA A 22 -3.27 16.03 -4.83
C ALA A 22 -4.36 15.18 -5.48
N VAL A 23 -5.34 15.82 -6.12
CA VAL A 23 -6.47 15.13 -6.77
C VAL A 23 -5.98 14.29 -7.94
N PHE A 24 -5.16 14.86 -8.82
CA PHE A 24 -4.63 14.13 -9.98
C PHE A 24 -3.70 12.99 -9.58
N GLY A 25 -2.79 13.21 -8.63
CA GLY A 25 -1.89 12.18 -8.13
C GLY A 25 -2.63 11.00 -7.51
N ASN A 26 -3.63 11.28 -6.66
CA ASN A 26 -4.44 10.23 -6.04
C ASN A 26 -5.33 9.51 -7.06
N ALA A 27 -5.88 10.21 -8.06
CA ALA A 27 -6.67 9.58 -9.12
C ALA A 27 -5.83 8.59 -9.95
N ILE A 28 -4.62 8.99 -10.36
CA ILE A 28 -3.69 8.11 -11.09
C ILE A 28 -3.33 6.88 -10.25
N ALA A 29 -2.98 7.08 -8.98
CA ALA A 29 -2.68 5.98 -8.07
C ALA A 29 -3.87 5.03 -7.89
N PHE A 30 -5.10 5.55 -7.78
CA PHE A 30 -6.32 4.73 -7.70
C PHE A 30 -6.50 3.85 -8.94
N PHE A 31 -6.33 4.41 -10.14
CA PHE A 31 -6.41 3.60 -11.37
C PHE A 31 -5.28 2.57 -11.46
N LEU A 32 -4.10 2.87 -10.94
CA LEU A 32 -2.99 1.91 -10.88
C LEU A 32 -3.35 0.68 -10.03
N PHE A 33 -3.99 0.88 -8.87
CA PHE A 33 -4.54 -0.20 -8.04
C PHE A 33 -5.68 -0.99 -8.75
N LEU A 34 -6.32 -0.43 -9.77
CA LEU A 34 -7.34 -1.15 -10.56
C LEU A 34 -6.76 -1.96 -11.73
N VAL A 35 -5.51 -1.74 -12.13
CA VAL A 35 -4.86 -2.47 -13.24
C VAL A 35 -4.94 -4.00 -13.06
N PRO A 36 -4.64 -4.58 -11.88
CA PRO A 36 -4.71 -6.03 -11.66
C PRO A 36 -6.12 -6.63 -11.86
N MET A 37 -7.17 -5.81 -11.73
CA MET A 37 -8.57 -6.25 -11.94
C MET A 37 -8.78 -6.84 -13.34
N THR A 38 -8.14 -6.24 -14.34
CA THR A 38 -8.28 -6.69 -15.74
C THR A 38 -7.64 -8.07 -15.94
N THR A 39 -6.53 -8.33 -15.26
CA THR A 39 -5.84 -9.61 -15.23
C THR A 39 -6.69 -10.67 -14.53
N LEU A 40 -7.26 -10.37 -13.36
CA LEU A 40 -8.15 -11.28 -12.64
C LEU A 40 -9.40 -11.66 -13.45
N LYS A 41 -10.07 -10.67 -14.09
CA LYS A 41 -11.21 -10.93 -14.97
C LYS A 41 -10.84 -11.86 -16.13
N ARG A 42 -9.65 -11.71 -16.71
CA ARG A 42 -9.15 -12.57 -17.78
C ARG A 42 -8.91 -14.00 -17.30
N ILE A 43 -8.38 -14.18 -16.10
CA ILE A 43 -8.16 -15.50 -15.48
C ILE A 43 -9.50 -16.20 -15.26
N MET A 44 -10.46 -15.52 -14.60
CA MET A 44 -11.80 -16.07 -14.34
C MET A 44 -12.50 -16.48 -15.63
N LYS A 45 -12.42 -15.67 -16.70
CA LYS A 45 -13.05 -15.96 -17.98
C LYS A 45 -12.39 -17.11 -18.74
N LYS A 46 -11.05 -17.26 -18.65
CA LYS A 46 -10.32 -18.29 -19.38
C LYS A 46 -10.19 -19.61 -18.62
N ASN A 47 -10.58 -19.64 -17.34
CA ASN A 47 -10.46 -20.78 -16.42
C ASN A 47 -9.07 -21.44 -16.43
N LYS A 48 -8.04 -20.68 -16.85
CA LYS A 48 -6.66 -21.12 -16.95
C LYS A 48 -5.89 -20.47 -15.82
N PHE A 49 -5.76 -21.23 -14.75
CA PHE A 49 -4.86 -20.99 -13.64
C PHE A 49 -3.42 -21.31 -14.10
N THR A 50 -2.86 -20.51 -14.99
CA THR A 50 -1.42 -20.59 -15.27
C THR A 50 -0.70 -20.00 -14.07
N GLU A 51 0.20 -20.75 -13.43
CA GLU A 51 0.95 -20.32 -12.23
C GLU A 51 1.57 -18.93 -12.36
N GLN A 52 1.97 -18.56 -13.59
CA GLN A 52 2.51 -17.25 -13.93
C GLN A 52 1.53 -16.06 -13.77
N TYR A 53 0.21 -16.29 -13.80
CA TYR A 53 -0.82 -15.24 -13.71
C TYR A 53 -1.44 -15.13 -12.30
N LEU A 54 -1.17 -16.09 -11.42
CA LEU A 54 -1.75 -16.21 -10.08
C LEU A 54 -0.69 -16.22 -8.98
N SER A 55 0.45 -15.61 -9.24
CA SER A 55 1.39 -15.34 -8.15
C SER A 55 0.76 -14.30 -7.23
N GLY A 56 0.54 -14.65 -5.96
CA GLY A 56 0.10 -13.71 -4.92
C GLY A 56 1.17 -12.67 -4.56
N ILE A 57 2.40 -12.87 -5.06
CA ILE A 57 3.60 -12.09 -4.73
C ILE A 57 3.47 -10.60 -5.09
N PRO A 58 2.98 -10.17 -6.28
CA PRO A 58 2.85 -8.75 -6.60
C PRO A 58 1.87 -8.02 -5.67
N TYR A 59 0.78 -8.69 -5.27
CA TYR A 59 -0.22 -8.12 -4.35
C TYR A 59 0.38 -7.95 -2.94
N LEU A 60 1.12 -8.96 -2.47
CA LEU A 60 1.86 -8.89 -1.20
C LEU A 60 2.94 -7.80 -1.20
N ILE A 61 3.74 -7.71 -2.25
CA ILE A 61 4.79 -6.68 -2.37
C ILE A 61 4.17 -5.29 -2.34
N THR A 62 3.03 -5.09 -3.02
CA THR A 62 2.34 -3.80 -3.02
C THR A 62 1.79 -3.46 -1.63
N LEU A 63 1.21 -4.43 -0.92
CA LEU A 63 0.75 -4.26 0.46
C LEU A 63 1.91 -3.91 1.42
N LEU A 64 3.04 -4.63 1.31
CA LEU A 64 4.24 -4.39 2.12
C LEU A 64 4.90 -3.06 1.79
N LEU A 65 4.92 -2.68 0.51
CA LEU A 65 5.42 -1.38 0.07
C LEU A 65 4.56 -0.26 0.63
N SER A 66 3.23 -0.34 0.49
CA SER A 66 2.30 0.61 1.10
C SER A 66 2.48 0.69 2.62
N ALA A 67 2.72 -0.44 3.31
CA ALA A 67 3.03 -0.45 4.74
C ALA A 67 4.38 0.21 5.07
N ALA A 68 5.43 -0.05 4.28
CA ALA A 68 6.77 0.49 4.44
C ALA A 68 6.83 2.01 4.19
N TRP A 69 5.99 2.53 3.29
CA TRP A 69 5.81 3.97 3.09
C TRP A 69 5.39 4.72 4.36
N TYR A 70 4.80 4.03 5.34
CA TYR A 70 4.49 4.59 6.67
C TYR A 70 5.61 4.46 7.71
N GLY A 71 6.55 3.52 7.51
CA GLY A 71 7.67 3.28 8.43
C GLY A 71 8.91 4.14 8.18
N LEU A 72 8.99 4.76 6.99
CA LEU A 72 10.13 5.62 6.62
C LEU A 72 9.89 7.07 7.13
N PRO A 73 10.75 7.62 8.01
CA PRO A 73 10.64 8.98 8.54
C PRO A 73 10.84 10.08 7.47
N LEU A 74 11.16 9.70 6.23
CA LEU A 74 11.34 10.58 5.08
C LEU A 74 10.00 11.10 4.50
N VAL A 75 8.87 10.47 4.83
CA VAL A 75 7.56 10.80 4.26
C VAL A 75 6.73 11.54 5.31
N SER A 76 7.17 12.76 5.62
CA SER A 76 6.49 13.84 6.36
C SER A 76 5.34 13.45 7.34
N PRO A 77 5.42 13.87 8.62
CA PRO A 77 4.57 13.38 9.73
C PRO A 77 3.06 13.67 9.65
N LYS A 78 2.53 14.24 8.56
CA LYS A 78 1.09 14.54 8.35
C LYS A 78 0.65 14.44 6.88
N ASN A 79 1.12 13.44 6.12
CA ASN A 79 0.68 13.24 4.74
C ASN A 79 -0.67 12.48 4.66
N ILE A 80 -1.75 13.13 5.11
CA ILE A 80 -3.12 12.58 5.08
C ILE A 80 -3.50 12.10 3.66
N LEU A 81 -3.04 12.79 2.62
CA LEU A 81 -3.30 12.41 1.23
C LEU A 81 -2.68 11.06 0.86
N VAL A 82 -1.41 10.85 1.21
CA VAL A 82 -0.70 9.58 0.98
C VAL A 82 -1.35 8.46 1.78
N LEU A 83 -1.76 8.76 3.02
CA LEU A 83 -2.52 7.83 3.87
C LEU A 83 -3.81 7.40 3.19
N THR A 84 -4.66 8.34 2.76
CA THR A 84 -5.95 7.99 2.16
C THR A 84 -5.83 7.06 0.94
N ILE A 85 -4.92 7.37 0.02
CA ILE A 85 -4.77 6.58 -1.20
C ILE A 85 -4.11 5.23 -0.97
N ASN A 86 -3.11 5.15 -0.08
CA ASN A 86 -2.48 3.89 0.27
C ASN A 86 -3.40 3.00 1.13
N THR A 87 -4.27 3.57 1.98
CA THR A 87 -5.28 2.78 2.70
C THR A 87 -6.32 2.20 1.74
N ILE A 88 -6.79 2.98 0.76
CA ILE A 88 -7.71 2.49 -0.28
C ILE A 88 -7.02 1.41 -1.12
N GLY A 89 -5.78 1.66 -1.56
CA GLY A 89 -4.96 0.70 -2.28
C GLY A 89 -4.77 -0.61 -1.52
N ALA A 90 -4.40 -0.53 -0.24
CA ALA A 90 -4.24 -1.70 0.62
C ALA A 90 -5.54 -2.52 0.76
N ALA A 91 -6.70 -1.86 0.85
CA ALA A 91 -7.99 -2.54 0.88
C ALA A 91 -8.29 -3.26 -0.45
N ILE A 92 -7.99 -2.64 -1.59
CA ILE A 92 -8.15 -3.24 -2.93
C ILE A 92 -7.21 -4.44 -3.10
N GLU A 93 -5.93 -4.29 -2.75
CA GLU A 93 -4.91 -5.35 -2.81
C GLU A 93 -5.28 -6.52 -1.88
N ALA A 94 -5.82 -6.26 -0.69
CA ALA A 94 -6.29 -7.31 0.21
C ALA A 94 -7.45 -8.12 -0.38
N ILE A 95 -8.40 -7.46 -1.07
CA ILE A 95 -9.50 -8.14 -1.77
C ILE A 95 -8.95 -9.02 -2.89
N TYR A 96 -8.00 -8.52 -3.69
CA TYR A 96 -7.38 -9.34 -4.74
C TYR A 96 -6.61 -10.52 -4.18
N LEU A 97 -5.85 -10.31 -3.12
CA LEU A 97 -5.12 -11.37 -2.44
C LEU A 97 -6.07 -12.44 -1.91
N LEU A 98 -7.23 -12.07 -1.37
CA LEU A 98 -8.25 -13.01 -0.92
C LEU A 98 -8.85 -13.81 -2.08
N ILE A 99 -9.15 -13.17 -3.21
CA ILE A 99 -9.64 -13.85 -4.41
C ILE A 99 -8.58 -14.83 -4.95
N VAL A 100 -7.33 -14.39 -5.08
CA VAL A 100 -6.19 -15.22 -5.49
C VAL A 100 -6.03 -16.38 -4.51
N PHE A 101 -6.07 -16.14 -3.22
CA PHE A 101 -5.94 -17.17 -2.19
C PHE A 101 -7.05 -18.22 -2.29
N LEU A 102 -8.31 -17.82 -2.45
CA LEU A 102 -9.42 -18.78 -2.59
C LEU A 102 -9.28 -19.64 -3.85
N LEU A 103 -8.83 -19.05 -4.95
CA LEU A 103 -8.73 -19.71 -6.24
C LEU A 103 -7.39 -20.43 -6.48
N ALA A 104 -6.35 -20.14 -5.70
CA ALA A 104 -5.00 -20.63 -5.93
C ALA A 104 -4.81 -22.12 -5.58
N PRO A 105 -3.94 -22.83 -6.33
CA PRO A 105 -3.46 -24.17 -5.94
C PRO A 105 -2.63 -24.12 -4.66
N LYS A 106 -2.52 -25.27 -3.95
CA LYS A 106 -1.90 -25.36 -2.61
C LYS A 106 -0.49 -24.76 -2.52
N MET A 107 0.32 -24.90 -3.57
CA MET A 107 1.72 -24.42 -3.59
C MET A 107 1.84 -22.88 -3.53
N GLU A 108 0.93 -22.14 -4.15
CA GLU A 108 0.94 -20.67 -4.08
C GLU A 108 0.42 -20.14 -2.74
N LYS A 109 -0.49 -20.89 -2.08
CA LYS A 109 -0.95 -20.57 -0.72
C LYS A 109 0.19 -20.64 0.29
N GLU A 110 1.06 -21.63 0.16
CA GLU A 110 2.24 -21.81 1.01
C GLU A 110 3.22 -20.65 0.85
N LYS A 111 3.53 -20.22 -0.39
CA LYS A 111 4.39 -19.05 -0.64
C LYS A 111 3.84 -17.77 -0.03
N ILE A 112 2.52 -17.54 -0.17
CA ILE A 112 1.85 -16.37 0.43
C ILE A 112 1.97 -16.41 1.95
N LEU A 113 1.74 -17.57 2.55
CA LEU A 113 1.81 -17.75 4.00
C LEU A 113 3.23 -17.61 4.54
N GLU A 114 4.22 -18.13 3.82
CA GLU A 114 5.64 -18.01 4.15
C GLU A 114 6.09 -16.55 4.14
N LEU A 115 5.76 -15.81 3.07
CA LEU A 115 6.04 -14.37 2.97
C LEU A 115 5.34 -13.56 4.07
N LEU A 116 4.08 -13.87 4.38
CA LEU A 116 3.33 -13.20 5.44
C LEU A 116 3.96 -13.47 6.82
N THR A 117 4.34 -14.71 7.09
CA THR A 117 5.00 -15.12 8.33
C THR A 117 6.37 -14.47 8.47
N TYR A 118 7.14 -14.40 7.39
CA TYR A 118 8.42 -13.70 7.36
C TYR A 118 8.24 -12.21 7.65
N ALA A 119 7.27 -11.55 7.01
CA ALA A 119 7.00 -10.13 7.24
C ALA A 119 6.57 -9.84 8.69
N LEU A 120 5.70 -10.67 9.28
CA LEU A 120 5.30 -10.55 10.69
C LEU A 120 6.48 -10.79 11.64
N SER A 121 7.30 -11.81 11.37
CA SER A 121 8.51 -12.11 12.12
C SER A 121 9.53 -10.97 12.06
N PHE A 122 9.72 -10.37 10.89
CA PHE A 122 10.59 -9.22 10.68
C PHE A 122 10.11 -8.00 11.49
N LYS A 123 8.81 -7.66 11.41
CA LYS A 123 8.22 -6.57 12.20
C LYS A 123 8.38 -6.79 13.70
N GLN A 124 8.33 -8.04 14.15
CA GLN A 124 8.51 -8.39 15.56
C GLN A 124 9.96 -8.28 16.03
N ARG A 125 10.94 -8.43 15.13
CA ARG A 125 12.36 -8.14 15.42
C ARG A 125 12.65 -6.64 15.51
N GLU A 126 11.96 -5.84 14.69
CA GLU A 126 12.08 -4.38 14.73
C GLU A 126 11.34 -3.72 15.90
N ASN A 127 10.61 -4.49 16.71
CA ASN A 127 9.92 -3.94 17.88
C ASN A 127 10.97 -3.37 18.87
N PRO A 128 10.98 -2.05 19.14
CA PRO A 128 11.98 -1.41 19.99
C PRO A 128 12.01 -1.94 21.43
N GLU A 129 10.95 -2.58 21.91
CA GLU A 129 10.92 -3.22 23.23
C GLU A 129 11.76 -4.51 23.28
N LYS A 130 11.72 -5.36 22.23
CA LYS A 130 12.52 -6.60 22.16
C LYS A 130 14.01 -6.36 21.93
N ILE A 131 14.35 -5.27 21.23
CA ILE A 131 15.74 -4.88 20.99
C ILE A 131 16.40 -4.44 22.31
N LYS A 132 15.67 -3.72 23.16
CA LYS A 132 16.15 -3.31 24.48
C LYS A 132 16.37 -4.51 25.41
N GLU A 133 15.49 -5.50 25.37
CA GLU A 133 15.59 -6.72 26.18
C GLU A 133 16.82 -7.56 25.81
N THR A 134 17.06 -7.77 24.51
CA THR A 134 18.24 -8.50 23.98
C THR A 134 19.57 -7.79 24.26
N LEU A 135 19.58 -6.46 24.34
CA LEU A 135 20.79 -5.67 24.66
C LEU A 135 21.04 -5.53 26.18
N SER A 136 20.12 -6.02 27.01
CA SER A 136 20.21 -5.96 28.48
C SER A 136 20.56 -7.29 29.15
N THR A 137 20.69 -8.37 28.37
CA THR A 137 21.19 -9.70 28.75
C THR A 137 22.55 -9.96 28.09
#